data_AF-A0A1J4W3Y2-F1
#
_entry.id   AF-A0A1J4W3Y2-F1
#
_cell.length_a   1.000
_cell.length_b   1.000
_cell.length_c   1.000
_cell.angle_alpha   90.00
_cell.angle_beta   90.00
_cell.angle_gamma   90.00
#
_symmetry.space_group_name_H-M   'P 1'
#
loop_
_entity.id
_entity.type
_entity.pdbx_description
1 polymer ?
#
loop_
_entity_poly.entity_id
_entity_poly.type
_entity_poly.pdbx_seq_one_letter_code
_entity_poly.pdbx_strand_id
1 'polypeptide(L)'
;MGKDRTIKLIANLIGKSTAHKILIKYTNMPESINHMSSEIDNYRGQLSEYITQYNWNTYDKQKIKKEAEKSLNRELKENHFTNVIFPSSVKIKFLNEAIREFF
;
A
#
# COMPACT_ATOMS: atom_id res chain seq x y z
N MET A 1 -6.68 -6.64 19.64
CA MET A 1 -5.50 -5.79 19.34
C MET A 1 -5.85 -4.33 19.61
N GLY A 2 -4.88 -3.46 19.89
CA GLY A 2 -5.14 -2.02 20.08
C GLY A 2 -5.24 -1.26 18.76
N LYS A 3 -6.05 -0.20 18.72
CA LYS A 3 -6.31 0.63 17.52
C LYS A 3 -5.02 1.13 16.86
N ASP A 4 -4.03 1.57 17.64
CA ASP A 4 -2.74 2.03 17.12
C ASP A 4 -1.92 0.94 16.42
N ARG A 5 -2.04 -0.30 16.87
CA ARG A 5 -1.41 -1.45 16.20
C ARG A 5 -2.11 -1.73 14.87
N THR A 6 -3.44 -1.65 14.85
CA THR A 6 -4.24 -1.82 13.64
C THR A 6 -3.94 -0.72 12.62
N ILE A 7 -3.76 0.53 13.05
CA ILE A 7 -3.32 1.65 12.18
C ILE A 7 -2.02 1.30 11.45
N LYS A 8 -1.02 0.79 12.19
CA LYS A 8 0.26 0.39 11.59
C LYS A 8 0.11 -0.77 10.61
N LEU A 9 -0.75 -1.74 10.91
CA LEU A 9 -1.03 -2.87 10.02
C LEU A 9 -1.70 -2.41 8.73
N ILE A 10 -2.79 -1.63 8.82
CA ILE A 10 -3.49 -1.03 7.68
C ILE A 10 -2.52 -0.21 6.83
N ALA A 11 -1.75 0.67 7.47
CA ALA A 11 -0.75 1.48 6.80
C ALA A 11 0.28 0.63 6.04
N ASN A 12 0.74 -0.46 6.65
CA ASN A 12 1.71 -1.36 6.03
C ASN A 12 1.14 -2.08 4.82
N LEU A 13 -0.12 -2.56 4.91
CA LEU A 13 -0.82 -3.20 3.80
C LEU A 13 -1.07 -2.22 2.64
N ILE A 14 -1.47 -0.98 2.94
CA ILE A 14 -1.62 0.08 1.93
C ILE A 14 -0.28 0.37 1.26
N GLY A 15 0.80 0.50 2.02
CA GLY A 15 2.15 0.74 1.50
C GLY A 15 2.60 -0.35 0.54
N LYS A 16 2.46 -1.62 0.94
CA LYS A 16 2.79 -2.79 0.13
C LYS A 16 1.95 -2.90 -1.14
N SER A 17 0.62 -2.80 -1.01
CA SER A 17 -0.29 -2.83 -2.14
C SER A 17 0.02 -1.73 -3.14
N THR A 18 0.31 -0.52 -2.66
CA THR A 18 0.72 0.62 -3.50
C THR A 18 2.05 0.34 -4.22
N ALA A 19 3.04 -0.21 -3.52
CA ALA A 19 4.33 -0.57 -4.11
C ALA A 19 4.15 -1.61 -5.22
N HIS A 20 3.37 -2.67 -4.98
CA HIS A 20 3.11 -3.72 -5.95
C HIS A 20 2.31 -3.21 -7.16
N LYS A 21 1.35 -2.29 -6.97
CA LYS A 21 0.66 -1.61 -8.08
C LYS A 21 1.63 -0.80 -8.95
N ILE A 22 2.60 -0.09 -8.33
CA ILE A 22 3.65 0.62 -9.08
C ILE A 22 4.52 -0.39 -9.82
N LEU A 23 4.93 -1.48 -9.16
CA LEU A 23 5.75 -2.52 -9.75
C LEU A 23 5.08 -3.13 -10.98
N ILE A 24 3.81 -3.55 -10.89
CA ILE A 24 3.06 -4.10 -12.03
C ILE A 24 2.98 -3.11 -13.19
N LYS A 25 2.82 -1.82 -12.92
CA LYS A 25 2.66 -0.81 -13.97
C LYS A 25 3.95 -0.46 -14.69
N TYR A 26 5.09 -0.54 -13.98
CA TYR A 26 6.39 -0.08 -14.48
C TYR A 26 7.42 -1.21 -14.63
N THR A 27 7.05 -2.45 -14.32
CA THR A 27 7.89 -3.64 -14.54
C THR A 27 7.88 -4.04 -16.01
N ASN A 28 9.02 -4.52 -16.49
CA ASN A 28 9.16 -5.17 -17.79
C ASN A 28 9.08 -6.70 -17.69
N MET A 29 8.75 -7.25 -16.51
CA MET A 29 8.66 -8.68 -16.25
C MET A 29 7.20 -9.14 -16.13
N PRO A 30 6.56 -9.57 -17.24
CA PRO A 30 5.14 -9.95 -17.24
C PRO A 30 4.86 -11.21 -16.41
N GLU A 31 5.84 -12.10 -16.27
CA GLU A 31 5.74 -13.36 -15.52
C GLU A 31 5.42 -13.11 -14.03
N SER A 32 5.98 -12.04 -13.46
CA SER A 32 5.78 -11.68 -12.06
C SER A 32 4.45 -10.95 -11.80
N ILE A 33 3.75 -10.48 -12.85
CA ILE A 33 2.50 -9.72 -12.71
C ILE A 33 1.40 -10.55 -12.05
N ASN A 34 1.27 -11.82 -12.42
CA ASN A 34 0.24 -12.71 -11.87
C ASN A 34 0.44 -12.93 -10.37
N HIS A 35 1.69 -13.16 -9.95
CA HIS A 35 2.04 -13.33 -8.54
C HIS A 35 1.74 -12.05 -7.74
N MET A 36 2.23 -10.90 -8.21
CA MET A 36 2.01 -9.61 -7.56
C MET A 36 0.54 -9.21 -7.49
N SER A 37 -0.25 -9.54 -8.52
CA SER A 37 -1.69 -9.27 -8.53
C SER A 37 -2.41 -10.09 -7.47
N SER A 38 -2.07 -11.37 -7.33
CA SER A 38 -2.60 -12.22 -6.26
C SER A 38 -2.23 -11.70 -4.86
N GLU A 39 -1.01 -11.18 -4.68
CA GLU A 39 -0.62 -10.54 -3.42
C GLU A 39 -1.45 -9.28 -3.13
N ILE A 40 -1.71 -8.45 -4.13
CA ILE A 40 -2.56 -7.26 -3.97
C ILE A 40 -3.98 -7.65 -3.52
N ASP A 41 -4.54 -8.72 -4.08
CA ASP A 41 -5.88 -9.20 -3.70
C ASP A 41 -5.89 -9.75 -2.27
N ASN A 42 -4.83 -10.45 -1.85
CA ASN A 42 -4.67 -10.87 -0.45
C ASN A 42 -4.56 -9.67 0.50
N TYR A 43 -3.77 -8.64 0.14
CA TYR A 43 -3.66 -7.42 0.94
C TYR A 43 -5.01 -6.69 1.04
N ARG A 44 -5.80 -6.66 -0.03
CA ARG A 44 -7.16 -6.09 -0.04
C ARG A 44 -8.11 -6.84 0.89
N GLY A 45 -8.08 -8.18 0.87
CA GLY A 45 -8.87 -8.99 1.79
C GLY A 45 -8.56 -8.67 3.25
N GLN A 46 -7.27 -8.66 3.62
CA GLN A 46 -6.84 -8.32 4.98
C GLN A 46 -7.18 -6.87 5.36
N LEU A 47 -7.03 -5.93 4.43
CA LEU A 47 -7.39 -4.53 4.65
C LEU A 47 -8.87 -4.37 4.98
N SER A 48 -9.75 -5.04 4.24
CA SER A 48 -11.19 -5.01 4.49
C SER A 48 -11.52 -5.46 5.92
N GLU A 49 -10.91 -6.56 6.38
CA GLU A 49 -11.11 -7.07 7.74
C GLU A 49 -10.64 -6.11 8.82
N TYR A 50 -9.54 -5.38 8.61
CA TYR A 50 -9.04 -4.43 9.60
C TYR A 50 -9.80 -3.10 9.59
N ILE A 51 -10.24 -2.65 8.42
CA ILE A 51 -10.98 -1.38 8.30
C ILE A 51 -12.34 -1.47 8.97
N THR A 52 -13.02 -2.63 8.94
CA THR A 52 -14.35 -2.77 9.56
C THR A 52 -14.30 -2.85 11.09
N GLN A 53 -13.13 -3.08 11.69
CA GLN A 53 -12.99 -3.24 13.15
C GLN A 53 -13.18 -1.94 13.94
N TYR A 54 -13.01 -0.77 13.31
CA TYR A 54 -13.04 0.51 14.01
C TYR A 54 -13.68 1.61 13.16
N ASN A 55 -14.26 2.59 13.84
CA ASN A 55 -14.61 3.86 13.21
C ASN A 55 -13.37 4.75 13.10
N TRP A 56 -13.00 5.09 11.87
CA TRP A 56 -11.81 5.89 11.56
C TRP A 56 -12.16 7.36 11.43
N ASN A 57 -11.72 8.15 12.40
CA ASN A 57 -11.91 9.60 12.34
C ASN A 57 -10.84 10.25 11.45
N THR A 58 -10.95 11.55 11.22
CA THR A 58 -10.00 12.31 10.39
C THR A 58 -8.57 12.20 10.90
N TYR A 59 -8.36 12.19 12.22
CA TYR A 59 -7.02 12.05 12.82
C TYR A 59 -6.42 10.67 12.53
N ASP A 60 -7.21 9.59 12.66
CA ASP A 60 -6.76 8.24 12.36
C ASP A 60 -6.42 8.09 10.88
N LYS A 61 -7.28 8.59 9.98
CA LYS A 61 -7.05 8.57 8.53
C LYS A 61 -5.73 9.29 8.17
N GLN A 62 -5.45 10.44 8.80
CA GLN A 62 -4.17 11.13 8.62
C GLN A 62 -2.97 10.34 9.15
N LYS A 63 -3.11 9.67 10.30
CA LYS A 63 -2.06 8.82 10.88
C LYS A 63 -1.77 7.63 9.99
N ILE A 64 -2.80 6.96 9.48
CA ILE A 64 -2.70 5.87 8.51
C ILE A 64 -1.98 6.34 7.25
N LYS A 65 -2.35 7.49 6.69
CA LYS A 65 -1.67 8.07 5.52
C LYS A 65 -0.17 8.27 5.74
N LYS A 66 0.22 8.89 6.86
CA LYS A 66 1.62 9.14 7.19
C LYS A 66 2.41 7.84 7.37
N GLU A 67 1.85 6.86 8.04
CA GLU A 67 2.50 5.56 8.23
C GLU A 67 2.55 4.75 6.92
N ALA A 68 1.54 4.87 6.06
CA ALA A 68 1.49 4.20 4.76
C ALA A 68 2.54 4.76 3.81
N GLU A 69 2.76 6.08 3.83
CA GLU A 69 3.84 6.72 3.08
C GLU A 69 5.22 6.23 3.53
N LYS A 70 5.43 6.08 4.85
CA LYS A 70 6.68 5.49 5.38
C LYS A 70 6.85 4.05 4.92
N SER A 71 5.80 3.23 5.00
CA SER A 71 5.83 1.84 4.54
C SER A 71 6.14 1.76 3.05
N LEU A 72 5.44 2.53 2.21
CA LEU A 72 5.71 2.62 0.78
C LEU A 72 7.17 3.00 0.50
N ASN A 73 7.70 4.03 1.16
CA ASN A 73 9.09 4.44 0.97
C ASN A 73 10.10 3.38 1.41
N ARG A 74 9.75 2.50 2.35
CA ARG A 74 10.58 1.37 2.73
C ARG A 74 10.52 0.28 1.65
N GLU A 75 9.34 -0.10 1.21
CA GLU A 75 9.16 -1.12 0.16
C GLU A 75 9.85 -0.72 -1.15
N LEU A 76 9.77 0.56 -1.55
CA LEU A 76 10.43 1.06 -2.76
C LEU A 76 11.97 1.07 -2.69
N LYS A 77 12.57 0.81 -1.52
CA LYS A 77 14.02 0.64 -1.37
C LYS A 77 14.46 -0.82 -1.49
N GLU A 78 13.51 -1.76 -1.55
CA GLU A 78 13.81 -3.19 -1.69
C GLU A 78 14.40 -3.49 -3.08
N ASN A 79 15.21 -4.54 -3.15
CA ASN A 79 15.98 -4.89 -4.36
C ASN A 79 15.12 -5.14 -5.61
N HIS A 80 13.86 -5.57 -5.42
CA HIS A 80 12.94 -5.82 -6.53
C HIS A 80 12.43 -4.52 -7.18
N PHE A 81 12.69 -3.35 -6.59
CA PHE A 81 12.42 -2.04 -7.19
C PHE A 81 13.66 -1.38 -7.83
N THR A 82 14.85 -1.97 -7.71
CA THR A 82 16.12 -1.35 -8.16
C THR A 82 16.12 -1.01 -9.65
N ASN A 83 15.46 -1.83 -10.48
CA ASN A 83 15.41 -1.66 -11.94
C ASN A 83 14.12 -1.00 -12.45
N VAL A 84 13.29 -0.47 -11.55
CA VAL A 84 11.96 0.05 -11.89
C VAL A 84 12.02 1.57 -11.90
N ILE A 85 11.93 2.16 -13.09
CA ILE A 85 11.97 3.61 -13.28
C ILE A 85 10.55 4.14 -13.36
N PHE A 86 10.18 5.03 -12.43
CA PHE A 86 8.88 5.68 -12.41
C PHE A 86 8.98 7.13 -11.93
N PRO A 87 8.12 8.04 -12.42
CA PRO A 87 8.12 9.43 -11.97
C PRO A 87 7.80 9.56 -10.47
N SER A 88 8.45 10.50 -9.78
CA SER A 88 8.24 10.76 -8.35
C SER A 88 6.77 11.07 -8.00
N SER A 89 6.04 11.72 -8.92
CA SER A 89 4.63 12.06 -8.80
C SER A 89 3.71 10.84 -8.73
N VAL A 90 4.14 9.69 -9.25
CA VAL A 90 3.38 8.43 -9.24
C VAL A 90 3.20 7.91 -7.83
N LYS A 91 4.22 8.04 -6.96
CA LYS A 91 4.13 7.55 -5.57
C LYS A 91 2.93 8.11 -4.84
N ILE A 92 2.80 9.44 -4.85
CA ILE A 92 1.73 10.16 -4.15
C ILE A 92 0.38 9.87 -4.82
N LYS A 93 0.35 9.77 -6.15
CA LYS A 93 -0.87 9.45 -6.89
C LYS A 93 -1.42 8.08 -6.49
N PHE A 94 -0.59 7.03 -6.62
CA PHE A 94 -0.99 5.65 -6.30
C PHE A 94 -1.33 5.48 -4.82
N LEU A 95 -0.59 6.14 -3.92
CA LEU A 95 -0.89 6.11 -2.49
C LEU A 95 -2.25 6.74 -2.18
N ASN A 96 -2.55 7.91 -2.76
CA ASN A 96 -3.85 8.56 -2.56
C ASN A 96 -4.99 7.76 -3.17
N GLU A 97 -4.78 7.12 -4.34
CA GLU A 97 -5.76 6.20 -4.94
C GLU A 97 -6.02 5.01 -4.03
N ALA A 98 -4.97 4.36 -3.51
CA ALA A 98 -5.12 3.25 -2.58
C ALA A 98 -5.88 3.66 -1.31
N ILE A 99 -5.56 4.81 -0.71
CA ILE A 99 -6.28 5.30 0.48
C ILE A 99 -7.77 5.56 0.18
N ARG A 100 -8.11 6.12 -1.00
CA ARG A 100 -9.49 6.37 -1.42
C ARG A 100 -10.28 5.09 -1.70
N GLU A 101 -9.64 4.00 -2.12
CA GLU A 101 -10.30 2.70 -2.26
C GLU A 101 -10.85 2.18 -0.92
N PHE A 102 -10.36 2.70 0.21
CA PHE A 102 -10.60 2.14 1.54
C PHE A 102 -11.29 3.09 2.55
N PHE A 103 -11.37 4.40 2.29
CA PHE A 103 -11.85 5.41 3.24
C PHE A 103 -12.70 6.52 2.63
#